data_AF-A0A090WAL3-F1
#
_entry.id   AF-A0A090WAL3-F1
#
_cell.length_a   1.000
_cell.length_b   1.000
_cell.length_c   1.000
_cell.angle_alpha   90.00
_cell.angle_beta   90.00
_cell.angle_gamma   90.00
#
_symmetry.space_group_name_H-M   'P 1'
#
loop_
_entity.id
_entity.type
_entity.pdbx_description
1 polymer ?
#
loop_
_entity_poly.entity_id
_entity_poly.type
_entity_poly.pdbx_seq_one_letter_code
_entity_poly.pdbx_strand_id
1 'polypeptide(L)'
;MLNTNGIKIAKDIAFAERLKTYAPDFEIYLQFDSFENSVLQELRGADLWDIRAQALENLNALNLSTTLVVTLQKGLNDHEIGKIIDYALQQKCVRGVTFQPTQIAGRLENFNPETDRMTLTEVRRKIMEQTDIFNPDDLLPVPCNPDALVMGYALKLDGEVFPLTRYINPNDLLDNSKNTIIYEQDEQLHGKMIELFSTGNSVEVAEENLKSIMCCLPNIDAPNLGYDNLFRIIIMQFIDAYNFDVRAIKKSCVHIVNKDNKIIPFETMNLLYRDDKRKRLEELKQDISY
;
A
#
# COMPACT_ATOMS: atom_id res chain seq x y z
N MET A 1 -3.43 -10.03 7.81
CA MET A 1 -4.03 -9.08 6.84
C MET A 1 -5.22 -9.71 6.14
N LEU A 2 -6.31 -8.97 5.92
CA LEU A 2 -7.49 -9.40 5.17
C LEU A 2 -7.83 -8.40 4.06
N ASN A 3 -7.65 -8.81 2.81
CA ASN A 3 -8.17 -8.08 1.64
C ASN A 3 -9.69 -8.26 1.55
N THR A 4 -10.44 -7.16 1.44
CA THR A 4 -11.90 -7.20 1.48
C THR A 4 -12.54 -6.06 0.71
N ASN A 5 -13.73 -6.32 0.16
CA ASN A 5 -14.60 -5.30 -0.39
C ASN A 5 -15.50 -4.64 0.67
N GLY A 6 -15.40 -5.04 1.95
CA GLY A 6 -16.14 -4.41 3.05
C GLY A 6 -17.63 -4.75 3.15
N ILE A 7 -18.24 -5.47 2.19
CA ILE A 7 -19.70 -5.73 2.17
C ILE A 7 -20.18 -6.42 3.45
N LYS A 8 -19.46 -7.44 3.92
CA LYS A 8 -19.84 -8.17 5.14
C LYS A 8 -19.57 -7.35 6.40
N ILE A 9 -18.51 -6.56 6.42
CA ILE A 9 -18.15 -5.66 7.53
C ILE A 9 -19.23 -4.59 7.70
N ALA A 10 -19.75 -4.04 6.61
CA ALA A 10 -20.83 -3.06 6.63
C ALA A 10 -22.15 -3.61 7.16
N LYS A 11 -22.53 -4.82 6.72
CA LYS A 11 -23.86 -5.40 6.98
C LYS A 11 -23.97 -6.15 8.30
N ASP A 12 -22.86 -6.55 8.90
CA ASP A 12 -22.82 -7.42 10.09
C ASP A 12 -21.73 -6.93 11.04
N ILE A 13 -22.12 -6.13 12.05
CA ILE A 13 -21.18 -5.62 13.05
C ILE A 13 -20.53 -6.75 13.87
N ALA A 14 -21.24 -7.85 14.12
CA ALA A 14 -20.70 -9.01 14.84
C ALA A 14 -19.57 -9.69 14.04
N PHE A 15 -19.63 -9.62 12.71
CA PHE A 15 -18.50 -10.02 11.87
C PHE A 15 -17.27 -9.12 12.09
N ALA A 16 -17.46 -7.80 12.15
CA ALA A 16 -16.37 -6.86 12.41
C ALA A 16 -15.78 -7.03 13.83
N GLU A 17 -16.62 -7.25 14.84
CA GLU A 17 -16.21 -7.57 16.22
C GLU A 17 -15.39 -8.86 16.27
N ARG A 18 -15.79 -9.89 15.51
CA ARG A 18 -14.99 -11.11 15.39
C ARG A 18 -13.65 -10.86 14.70
N LEU A 19 -13.59 -9.99 13.70
CA LEU A 19 -12.31 -9.63 13.09
C LEU A 19 -11.39 -8.90 14.07
N LYS A 20 -11.96 -8.09 14.98
CA LYS A 20 -11.19 -7.40 16.03
C LYS A 20 -10.48 -8.37 16.98
N THR A 21 -10.96 -9.60 17.16
CA THR A 21 -10.30 -10.59 18.03
C THR A 21 -8.97 -11.09 17.48
N TYR A 22 -8.62 -10.78 16.23
CA TYR A 22 -7.30 -11.09 15.65
C TYR A 22 -6.29 -9.95 15.82
N ALA A 23 -6.71 -8.80 16.37
CA ALA A 23 -5.81 -7.69 16.70
C ALA A 23 -4.88 -8.07 17.88
N PRO A 24 -3.72 -7.41 18.04
CA PRO A 24 -3.23 -6.26 17.27
C PRO A 24 -2.72 -6.60 15.86
N ASP A 25 -2.24 -7.83 15.63
CA ASP A 25 -1.50 -8.27 14.44
C ASP A 25 -2.32 -8.49 13.17
N PHE A 26 -3.45 -7.81 13.09
CA PHE A 26 -4.42 -7.97 12.04
C PHE A 26 -4.85 -6.63 11.48
N GLU A 27 -4.82 -6.55 10.17
CA GLU A 27 -5.16 -5.35 9.43
C GLU A 27 -6.10 -5.66 8.27
N ILE A 28 -7.08 -4.78 8.11
CA ILE A 28 -8.05 -4.77 7.02
C ILE A 28 -7.47 -4.00 5.84
N TYR A 29 -7.50 -4.60 4.65
CA TYR A 29 -7.21 -3.95 3.39
C TYR A 29 -8.55 -3.74 2.68
N LEU A 30 -9.11 -2.53 2.84
CA LEU A 30 -10.45 -2.20 2.39
C LEU A 30 -10.39 -1.54 1.01
N GLN A 31 -11.05 -2.16 0.03
CA GLN A 31 -11.22 -1.58 -1.30
C GLN A 31 -12.00 -0.24 -1.23
N PHE A 32 -11.39 0.84 -1.72
CA PHE A 32 -11.90 2.20 -1.69
C PHE A 32 -11.43 2.96 -2.94
N ASP A 33 -12.12 2.80 -4.07
CA ASP A 33 -11.59 3.27 -5.35
C ASP A 33 -11.93 4.75 -5.67
N SER A 34 -13.08 5.25 -5.21
CA SER A 34 -13.57 6.58 -5.54
C SER A 34 -14.78 6.97 -4.69
N PHE A 35 -15.07 8.26 -4.62
CA PHE A 35 -16.33 8.79 -4.07
C PHE A 35 -17.42 8.92 -5.14
N GLU A 36 -17.06 8.85 -6.42
CA GLU A 36 -17.96 9.06 -7.56
C GLU A 36 -18.60 7.75 -8.01
N ASN A 37 -19.94 7.71 -8.05
CA ASN A 37 -20.67 6.52 -8.49
C ASN A 37 -20.30 6.09 -9.92
N SER A 38 -20.08 7.03 -10.85
CA SER A 38 -19.64 6.73 -12.22
C SER A 38 -18.36 5.90 -12.25
N VAL A 39 -17.37 6.27 -11.45
CA VAL A 39 -16.10 5.55 -11.33
C VAL A 39 -16.30 4.17 -10.71
N LEU A 40 -17.11 4.08 -9.63
CA LEU A 40 -17.38 2.80 -8.96
C LEU A 40 -18.12 1.82 -9.89
N GLN A 41 -19.05 2.31 -10.70
CA GLN A 41 -19.72 1.52 -11.73
C GLN A 41 -18.74 1.03 -12.79
N GLU A 42 -17.81 1.87 -13.24
CA GLU A 42 -16.80 1.47 -14.23
C GLU A 42 -15.84 0.41 -13.67
N LEU A 43 -15.26 0.65 -12.49
CA LEU A 43 -14.25 -0.25 -11.92
C LEU A 43 -14.83 -1.52 -11.30
N ARG A 44 -16.07 -1.48 -10.79
CA ARG A 44 -16.66 -2.54 -9.95
C ARG A 44 -18.05 -3.01 -10.40
N GLY A 45 -18.73 -2.27 -11.26
CA GLY A 45 -20.06 -2.62 -11.76
C GLY A 45 -21.19 -2.40 -10.75
N ALA A 46 -20.98 -1.59 -9.72
CA ALA A 46 -21.99 -1.25 -8.73
C ALA A 46 -21.66 0.07 -8.01
N ASP A 47 -22.70 0.74 -7.51
CA ASP A 47 -22.52 1.79 -6.50
C ASP A 47 -22.21 1.13 -5.16
N LEU A 48 -21.06 1.50 -4.59
CA LEU A 48 -20.49 0.84 -3.43
C LEU A 48 -20.13 1.83 -2.31
N TRP A 49 -20.38 3.12 -2.52
CA TRP A 49 -20.01 4.19 -1.59
C TRP A 49 -20.61 3.96 -0.20
N ASP A 50 -21.94 3.82 -0.13
CA ASP A 50 -22.65 3.65 1.16
C ASP A 50 -22.15 2.42 1.93
N ILE A 51 -21.83 1.34 1.21
CA ILE A 51 -21.28 0.14 1.84
C ILE A 51 -19.88 0.43 2.41
N ARG A 52 -19.06 1.25 1.74
CA ARG A 52 -17.69 1.53 2.20
C ARG A 52 -17.70 2.49 3.37
N ALA A 53 -18.57 3.51 3.31
CA ALA A 53 -18.83 4.40 4.43
C ALA A 53 -19.29 3.61 5.66
N GLN A 54 -20.30 2.75 5.53
CA GLN A 54 -20.78 1.94 6.66
C GLN A 54 -19.74 0.96 7.19
N ALA A 55 -18.93 0.35 6.31
CA ALA A 55 -17.83 -0.50 6.74
C ALA A 55 -16.80 0.29 7.55
N LEU A 56 -16.44 1.50 7.12
CA LEU A 56 -15.51 2.37 7.84
C LEU A 56 -16.08 2.85 9.17
N GLU A 57 -17.37 3.16 9.27
CA GLU A 57 -18.02 3.45 10.56
C GLU A 57 -17.85 2.31 11.56
N ASN A 58 -18.12 1.07 11.13
CA ASN A 58 -17.96 -0.11 11.97
C ASN A 58 -16.49 -0.34 12.36
N LEU A 59 -15.55 -0.13 11.45
CA LEU A 59 -14.11 -0.26 11.70
C LEU A 59 -13.58 0.85 12.63
N ASN A 60 -14.09 2.07 12.50
CA ASN A 60 -13.79 3.20 13.37
C ASN A 60 -14.29 2.97 14.79
N ALA A 61 -15.51 2.46 14.97
CA ALA A 61 -16.06 2.11 16.27
C ALA A 61 -15.17 1.11 17.04
N LEU A 62 -14.55 0.18 16.31
CA LEU A 62 -13.65 -0.84 16.86
C LEU A 62 -12.16 -0.43 16.88
N ASN A 63 -11.82 0.73 16.31
CA ASN A 63 -10.46 1.16 15.99
C ASN A 63 -9.61 0.00 15.42
N LEU A 64 -10.17 -0.74 14.44
CA LEU A 64 -9.49 -1.88 13.83
C LEU A 64 -8.58 -1.41 12.71
N SER A 65 -7.28 -1.70 12.81
CA SER A 65 -6.26 -1.28 11.84
C SER A 65 -6.73 -1.52 10.40
N THR A 66 -6.78 -0.45 9.60
CA THR A 66 -7.31 -0.48 8.24
C THR A 66 -6.42 0.32 7.30
N THR A 67 -6.13 -0.24 6.12
CA THR A 67 -5.54 0.48 4.99
C THR A 67 -6.56 0.57 3.87
N LEU A 68 -6.78 1.78 3.34
CA LEU A 68 -7.60 1.96 2.14
C LEU A 68 -6.79 1.55 0.91
N VAL A 69 -7.39 0.74 0.05
CA VAL A 69 -6.76 0.25 -1.19
C VAL A 69 -7.52 0.81 -2.38
N VAL A 70 -6.84 1.64 -3.16
CA VAL A 70 -7.41 2.43 -4.25
C VAL A 70 -6.85 1.91 -5.57
N THR A 71 -7.69 1.33 -6.43
CA THR A 71 -7.28 1.10 -7.83
C THR A 71 -7.35 2.41 -8.60
N LEU A 72 -6.25 2.82 -9.24
CA LEU A 72 -6.17 4.07 -9.99
C LEU A 72 -6.15 3.83 -11.51
N GLN A 73 -6.85 4.69 -12.23
CA GLN A 73 -6.82 4.79 -13.69
C GLN A 73 -6.75 6.26 -14.10
N LYS A 74 -5.89 6.56 -15.07
CA LYS A 74 -5.64 7.93 -15.51
C LYS A 74 -6.88 8.50 -16.17
N GLY A 75 -7.26 9.72 -15.77
CA GLY A 75 -8.44 10.40 -16.29
C GLY A 75 -9.78 9.87 -15.76
N LEU A 76 -9.75 8.84 -14.90
CA LEU A 76 -10.96 8.27 -14.29
C LEU A 76 -11.11 8.71 -12.83
N ASN A 77 -10.12 8.44 -11.99
CA ASN A 77 -10.17 8.74 -10.55
C ASN A 77 -8.87 9.30 -9.97
N ASP A 78 -7.89 9.60 -10.82
CA ASP A 78 -6.61 10.14 -10.40
C ASP A 78 -6.71 11.58 -9.88
N HIS A 79 -7.83 12.27 -10.09
CA HIS A 79 -8.15 13.58 -9.51
C HIS A 79 -8.66 13.52 -8.07
N GLU A 80 -8.98 12.34 -7.54
CA GLU A 80 -9.48 12.18 -6.16
C GLU A 80 -8.37 11.79 -5.16
N ILE A 81 -7.13 11.63 -5.60
CA ILE A 81 -6.01 11.16 -4.77
C ILE A 81 -5.86 11.98 -3.49
N GLY A 82 -5.81 13.32 -3.58
CA GLY A 82 -5.69 14.20 -2.40
C GLY A 82 -6.90 14.07 -1.48
N LYS A 83 -8.10 14.11 -2.05
CA LYS A 83 -9.37 13.96 -1.31
C LYS A 83 -9.46 12.62 -0.58
N ILE A 84 -8.96 11.53 -1.17
CA ILE A 84 -8.89 10.21 -0.51
C ILE A 84 -7.93 10.25 0.67
N ILE A 85 -6.76 10.89 0.52
CA ILE A 85 -5.79 11.06 1.61
C ILE A 85 -6.42 11.86 2.76
N ASP A 86 -7.03 13.00 2.47
CA ASP A 86 -7.68 13.84 3.47
C ASP A 86 -8.80 13.09 4.21
N TYR A 87 -9.64 12.37 3.48
CA TYR A 87 -10.69 11.54 4.07
C TYR A 87 -10.13 10.42 4.95
N ALA A 88 -9.06 9.76 4.51
CA ALA A 88 -8.38 8.70 5.24
C ALA A 88 -7.76 9.20 6.55
N LEU A 89 -7.16 10.39 6.54
CA LEU A 89 -6.56 11.03 7.71
C LEU A 89 -7.58 11.33 8.81
N GLN A 90 -8.82 11.64 8.42
CA GLN A 90 -9.94 11.88 9.35
C GLN A 90 -10.46 10.58 10.01
N GLN A 91 -10.14 9.40 9.47
CA GLN A 91 -10.61 8.14 10.01
C GLN A 91 -9.71 7.65 11.16
N LYS A 92 -10.32 7.38 12.31
CA LYS A 92 -9.60 6.85 13.48
C LYS A 92 -8.94 5.50 13.19
N CYS A 93 -9.62 4.59 12.49
CA CYS A 93 -9.12 3.24 12.23
C CYS A 93 -8.12 3.14 11.08
N VAL A 94 -8.01 4.16 10.23
CA VAL A 94 -7.19 4.10 9.02
C VAL A 94 -5.73 4.42 9.35
N ARG A 95 -4.83 3.54 8.93
CA ARG A 95 -3.36 3.64 9.07
C ARG A 95 -2.68 4.03 7.76
N GLY A 96 -3.42 4.20 6.68
CA GLY A 96 -2.84 4.61 5.42
C GLY A 96 -3.69 4.34 4.21
N VAL A 97 -3.13 4.72 3.06
CA VAL A 97 -3.71 4.54 1.73
C VAL A 97 -2.67 3.85 0.85
N THR A 98 -3.09 2.80 0.16
CA THR A 98 -2.33 2.12 -0.88
C THR A 98 -2.95 2.42 -2.23
N PHE A 99 -2.24 3.18 -3.05
CA PHE A 99 -2.61 3.48 -4.43
C PHE A 99 -2.02 2.43 -5.37
N GLN A 100 -2.88 1.80 -6.16
CA GLN A 100 -2.52 0.73 -7.09
C GLN A 100 -2.94 1.12 -8.50
N PRO A 101 -2.01 1.57 -9.36
CA PRO A 101 -2.29 1.69 -10.79
C PRO A 101 -2.90 0.40 -11.35
N THR A 102 -3.87 0.55 -12.23
CA THR A 102 -4.53 -0.58 -12.90
C THR A 102 -3.50 -1.45 -13.61
N GLN A 103 -3.42 -2.71 -13.19
CA GLN A 103 -2.60 -3.73 -13.85
C GLN A 103 -3.30 -4.17 -15.13
N ILE A 104 -2.55 -4.28 -16.23
CA ILE A 104 -3.11 -4.71 -17.51
C ILE A 104 -3.23 -6.24 -17.57
N ALA A 105 -4.14 -6.77 -16.76
CA ALA A 105 -4.49 -8.18 -16.75
C ALA A 105 -5.95 -8.39 -16.29
N GLY A 106 -6.56 -9.50 -16.73
CA GLY A 106 -7.93 -9.84 -16.36
C GLY A 106 -8.98 -9.03 -17.11
N ARG A 107 -10.03 -8.57 -16.41
CA ARG A 107 -11.16 -7.84 -16.99
C ARG A 107 -10.84 -6.34 -17.02
N LEU A 108 -10.66 -5.82 -18.23
CA LEU A 108 -10.33 -4.42 -18.53
C LEU A 108 -11.20 -3.93 -19.69
N GLU A 109 -12.49 -3.81 -19.42
CA GLU A 109 -13.43 -3.24 -20.39
C GLU A 109 -13.20 -1.73 -20.46
N ASN A 110 -13.24 -1.16 -21.67
CA ASN A 110 -13.04 0.28 -21.94
C ASN A 110 -11.70 0.88 -21.48
N PHE A 111 -10.69 0.05 -21.23
CA PHE A 111 -9.34 0.52 -20.88
C PHE A 111 -8.42 0.56 -22.10
N ASN A 112 -7.81 1.72 -22.37
CA ASN A 112 -6.79 1.90 -23.38
C ASN A 112 -5.39 2.04 -22.74
N PRO A 113 -4.50 1.04 -22.91
CA PRO A 113 -3.14 1.09 -22.39
C PRO A 113 -2.35 2.34 -22.78
N GLU A 114 -2.57 2.92 -23.95
CA GLU A 114 -1.78 4.09 -24.39
C GLU A 114 -2.14 5.38 -23.65
N THR A 115 -3.36 5.49 -23.12
CA THR A 115 -3.87 6.73 -22.51
C THR A 115 -4.19 6.60 -21.02
N ASP A 116 -4.56 5.40 -20.56
CA ASP A 116 -5.25 5.23 -19.27
C ASP A 116 -4.33 4.65 -18.18
N ARG A 117 -3.15 4.16 -18.59
CA ARG A 117 -2.10 3.68 -17.67
C ARG A 117 -1.59 4.82 -16.78
N MET A 118 -1.23 4.46 -15.55
CA MET A 118 -0.47 5.30 -14.65
C MET A 118 0.83 4.61 -14.24
N THR A 119 1.91 5.36 -14.24
CA THR A 119 3.21 4.94 -13.69
C THR A 119 3.32 5.29 -12.19
N LEU A 120 4.23 4.62 -11.47
CA LEU A 120 4.60 5.00 -10.09
C LEU A 120 4.91 6.49 -9.95
N THR A 121 5.69 7.03 -10.89
CA THR A 121 6.09 8.45 -10.91
C THR A 121 4.90 9.38 -11.11
N GLU A 122 3.95 9.03 -11.98
CA GLU A 122 2.73 9.83 -12.17
C GLU A 122 1.85 9.84 -10.92
N VAL A 123 1.68 8.70 -10.25
CA VAL A 123 0.92 8.66 -8.98
C VAL A 123 1.64 9.49 -7.90
N ARG A 124 2.97 9.33 -7.75
CA ARG A 124 3.77 10.12 -6.80
C ARG A 124 3.61 11.60 -7.06
N ARG A 125 3.69 12.04 -8.32
CA ARG A 125 3.47 13.43 -8.73
C ARG A 125 2.06 13.89 -8.40
N LYS A 126 1.03 13.10 -8.73
CA LYS A 126 -0.37 13.42 -8.46
C LYS A 126 -0.67 13.58 -6.97
N ILE A 127 -0.02 12.80 -6.11
CA ILE A 127 -0.11 12.99 -4.65
C ILE A 127 0.39 14.40 -4.30
N MET A 128 1.62 14.76 -4.71
CA MET A 128 2.21 16.08 -4.41
C MET A 128 1.43 17.25 -5.05
N GLU A 129 0.73 17.03 -6.15
CA GLU A 129 -0.12 18.06 -6.79
C GLU A 129 -1.46 18.28 -6.08
N GLN A 130 -1.88 17.33 -5.23
CA GLN A 130 -3.21 17.33 -4.61
C GLN A 130 -3.16 17.37 -3.08
N THR A 131 -1.98 17.29 -2.46
CA THR A 131 -1.81 17.45 -1.02
C THR A 131 -0.52 18.20 -0.70
N ASP A 132 -0.60 19.09 0.30
CA ASP A 132 0.55 19.83 0.84
C ASP A 132 1.27 19.07 1.97
N ILE A 133 0.81 17.85 2.30
CA ILE A 133 1.35 17.06 3.41
C ILE A 133 2.73 16.52 3.03
N PHE A 134 2.87 15.90 1.86
CA PHE A 134 4.07 15.22 1.43
C PHE A 134 4.84 16.03 0.39
N ASN A 135 6.16 16.08 0.53
CA ASN A 135 7.06 16.65 -0.47
C ASN A 135 7.80 15.52 -1.24
N PRO A 136 8.61 15.84 -2.25
CA PRO A 136 9.34 14.82 -3.02
C PRO A 136 10.19 13.87 -2.15
N ASP A 137 10.80 14.36 -1.08
CA ASP A 137 11.69 13.58 -0.22
C ASP A 137 10.93 12.67 0.75
N ASP A 138 9.61 12.80 0.86
CA ASP A 138 8.78 11.96 1.74
C ASP A 138 8.28 10.67 1.08
N LEU A 139 8.32 10.57 -0.25
CA LEU A 139 7.82 9.41 -1.00
C LEU A 139 8.99 8.72 -1.70
N LEU A 140 9.57 7.73 -1.03
CA LEU A 140 10.82 7.08 -1.44
C LEU A 140 10.57 5.67 -2.01
N PRO A 141 11.30 5.27 -3.07
CA PRO A 141 11.28 3.89 -3.55
C PRO A 141 11.72 2.90 -2.47
N VAL A 142 11.06 1.76 -2.39
CA VAL A 142 11.41 0.73 -1.39
C VAL A 142 12.61 -0.09 -1.90
N PRO A 143 13.67 -0.30 -1.11
CA PRO A 143 14.91 -0.93 -1.58
C PRO A 143 14.73 -2.37 -2.09
N CYS A 144 13.75 -3.09 -1.53
CA CYS A 144 13.49 -4.47 -1.91
C CYS A 144 12.93 -4.59 -3.33
N ASN A 145 12.11 -3.63 -3.78
CA ASN A 145 11.57 -3.59 -5.14
C ASN A 145 11.28 -2.13 -5.57
N PRO A 146 12.33 -1.34 -5.87
CA PRO A 146 12.21 0.09 -6.12
C PRO A 146 11.45 0.39 -7.43
N ASP A 147 11.39 -0.60 -8.34
CA ASP A 147 10.69 -0.50 -9.62
C ASP A 147 9.16 -0.68 -9.50
N ALA A 148 8.67 -1.18 -8.35
CA ALA A 148 7.26 -1.51 -8.14
C ALA A 148 6.63 -0.83 -6.91
N LEU A 149 7.45 -0.32 -5.97
CA LEU A 149 7.00 0.16 -4.67
C LEU A 149 7.60 1.51 -4.31
N VAL A 150 6.74 2.44 -3.91
CA VAL A 150 7.09 3.71 -3.26
C VAL A 150 6.33 3.78 -1.94
N MET A 151 6.98 4.27 -0.88
CA MET A 151 6.38 4.43 0.43
C MET A 151 6.71 5.79 1.04
N GLY A 152 5.77 6.29 1.85
CA GLY A 152 5.98 7.42 2.75
C GLY A 152 5.23 7.21 4.06
N TYR A 153 5.73 7.83 5.11
CA TYR A 153 5.20 7.72 6.46
C TYR A 153 4.90 9.11 7.02
N ALA A 154 3.83 9.18 7.78
CA ALA A 154 3.38 10.35 8.50
C ALA A 154 2.82 9.95 9.87
N LEU A 155 2.81 10.90 10.78
CA LEU A 155 2.24 10.77 12.11
C LEU A 155 1.02 11.69 12.25
N LYS A 156 -0.11 11.14 12.66
CA LYS A 156 -1.36 11.87 12.96
C LYS A 156 -1.37 12.23 14.43
N LEU A 157 -1.34 13.51 14.77
CA LEU A 157 -1.31 13.98 16.15
C LEU A 157 -2.22 15.19 16.30
N ASP A 158 -3.22 15.10 17.19
CA ASP A 158 -4.13 16.21 17.52
C ASP A 158 -4.77 16.92 16.29
N GLY A 159 -5.02 16.17 15.22
CA GLY A 159 -5.59 16.68 13.97
C GLY A 159 -4.55 17.24 12.98
N GLU A 160 -3.28 17.27 13.36
CA GLU A 160 -2.15 17.60 12.49
C GLU A 160 -1.47 16.34 11.95
N VAL A 161 -0.73 16.51 10.85
CA VAL A 161 -0.03 15.42 10.15
C VAL A 161 1.43 15.79 9.95
N PHE A 162 2.33 14.97 10.50
CA PHE A 162 3.77 15.17 10.47
C PHE A 162 4.43 14.12 9.58
N PRO A 163 4.92 14.47 8.38
CA PRO A 163 5.66 13.55 7.53
C PRO A 163 6.97 13.14 8.19
N LEU A 164 7.18 11.84 8.33
CA LEU A 164 8.36 11.27 9.00
C LEU A 164 9.49 10.95 8.01
N THR A 165 9.14 10.65 6.75
CA THR A 165 10.11 10.13 5.78
C THR A 165 11.20 11.14 5.42
N ARG A 166 10.92 12.45 5.36
CA ARG A 166 11.95 13.51 5.18
C ARG A 166 13.08 13.53 6.22
N TYR A 167 12.89 12.89 7.37
CA TYR A 167 13.94 12.79 8.39
C TYR A 167 14.83 11.55 8.19
N ILE A 168 14.57 10.76 7.15
CA ILE A 168 15.36 9.60 6.74
C ILE A 168 16.18 9.98 5.52
N ASN A 169 17.49 9.74 5.55
CA ASN A 169 18.35 9.97 4.40
C ASN A 169 18.07 8.91 3.31
N PRO A 170 17.67 9.30 2.09
CA PRO A 170 17.32 8.35 1.02
C PRO A 170 18.48 7.43 0.59
N ASN A 171 19.73 7.89 0.70
CA ASN A 171 20.90 7.09 0.34
C ASN A 171 21.10 5.91 1.29
N ASP A 172 20.70 6.07 2.56
CA ASP A 172 20.79 5.01 3.57
C ASP A 172 19.79 3.88 3.29
N LEU A 173 18.73 4.14 2.51
CA LEU A 173 17.76 3.14 2.07
C LEU A 173 18.25 2.39 0.82
N LEU A 174 18.89 3.06 -0.13
CA LEU A 174 19.16 2.53 -1.48
C LEU A 174 20.46 1.71 -1.59
N ASP A 175 21.46 1.96 -0.73
CA ASP A 175 22.78 1.33 -0.80
C ASP A 175 22.89 0.03 0.03
N ASN A 176 22.28 -1.05 -0.45
CA ASN A 176 22.45 -2.38 0.15
C ASN A 176 23.69 -3.11 -0.43
N SER A 177 24.89 -2.79 0.07
CA SER A 177 26.06 -3.66 0.00
C SER A 177 26.59 -3.95 1.41
N LYS A 178 26.87 -5.23 1.69
CA LYS A 178 27.04 -5.81 3.03
C LYS A 178 28.17 -5.19 3.89
N ASN A 179 27.92 -5.27 5.20
CA ASN A 179 28.84 -5.45 6.33
C ASN A 179 29.75 -4.28 6.74
N THR A 180 29.50 -3.84 7.99
CA THR A 180 30.43 -3.24 8.96
C THR A 180 30.54 -1.70 8.95
N ILE A 181 29.71 -1.13 9.83
CA ILE A 181 29.91 0.00 10.77
C ILE A 181 31.13 0.90 10.53
N ILE A 182 30.86 2.17 10.20
CA ILE A 182 31.36 3.35 10.92
C ILE A 182 30.30 4.47 10.81
N TYR A 183 29.52 4.71 11.87
CA TYR A 183 28.91 6.02 12.16
C TYR A 183 28.90 6.19 13.68
N GLU A 184 29.99 6.76 14.17
CA GLU A 184 30.45 6.72 15.56
C GLU A 184 29.78 7.74 16.48
N GLN A 185 28.59 8.27 16.16
CA GLN A 185 27.92 9.26 17.01
C GLN A 185 26.38 9.14 17.06
N ASP A 186 25.84 7.91 17.19
CA ASP A 186 24.85 7.54 18.22
C ASP A 186 24.32 6.10 17.95
N GLU A 187 24.87 5.10 18.67
CA GLU A 187 24.63 3.67 18.42
C GLU A 187 23.26 3.14 18.91
N GLN A 188 22.47 3.90 19.68
CA GLN A 188 21.20 3.37 20.21
C GLN A 188 19.99 3.56 19.29
N LEU A 189 19.96 4.62 18.48
CA LEU A 189 18.82 4.95 17.62
C LEU A 189 18.79 4.15 16.31
N HIS A 190 19.99 3.74 15.87
CA HIS A 190 20.25 3.13 14.57
C HIS A 190 19.73 1.68 14.48
N GLY A 191 19.82 0.92 15.59
CA GLY A 191 19.35 -0.47 15.63
C GLY A 191 17.83 -0.61 15.50
N LYS A 192 17.06 0.36 16.00
CA LYS A 192 15.60 0.28 16.08
C LYS A 192 14.86 0.73 14.81
N MET A 193 15.45 1.61 14.02
CA MET A 193 14.91 1.94 12.69
C MET A 193 15.06 0.76 11.72
N ILE A 194 16.17 0.02 11.78
CA ILE A 194 16.44 -1.12 10.88
C ILE A 194 15.48 -2.30 11.14
N GLU A 195 15.00 -2.49 12.37
CA GLU A 195 13.95 -3.47 12.69
C GLU A 195 12.55 -3.03 12.21
N LEU A 196 12.24 -1.73 12.18
CA LEU A 196 10.93 -1.20 11.73
C LEU A 196 10.70 -1.29 10.21
N PHE A 197 11.78 -1.34 9.40
CA PHE A 197 11.71 -1.31 7.93
C PHE A 197 11.95 -2.66 7.24
N SER A 198 12.05 -3.76 8.00
CA SER A 198 12.18 -5.11 7.43
C SER A 198 10.80 -5.71 7.16
N THR A 199 10.46 -5.84 5.87
CA THR A 199 9.20 -6.41 5.36
C THR A 199 8.89 -7.78 5.98
N GLY A 200 7.83 -7.86 6.79
CA GLY A 200 7.22 -9.13 7.19
C GLY A 200 6.71 -9.30 8.63
N ASN A 201 6.56 -8.26 9.47
CA ASN A 201 6.17 -8.46 10.87
C ASN A 201 4.94 -7.67 11.34
N SER A 202 4.32 -8.26 12.36
CA SER A 202 3.08 -7.93 13.05
C SER A 202 3.06 -6.57 13.75
N VAL A 203 1.86 -6.09 14.10
CA VAL A 203 1.55 -4.76 14.63
C VAL A 203 2.21 -4.51 15.99
N GLU A 204 2.53 -5.55 16.77
CA GLU A 204 3.20 -5.43 18.07
C GLU A 204 4.64 -4.89 17.99
N VAL A 205 5.37 -5.11 16.89
CA VAL A 205 6.77 -4.65 16.77
C VAL A 205 6.87 -3.15 16.42
N ALA A 206 5.80 -2.60 15.83
CA ALA A 206 5.75 -1.17 15.51
C ALA A 206 5.48 -0.29 16.75
N GLU A 207 4.77 -0.82 17.75
CA GLU A 207 4.34 -0.07 18.93
C GLU A 207 5.47 0.10 19.97
N GLU A 208 6.35 -0.90 20.12
CA GLU A 208 7.51 -0.83 21.05
C GLU A 208 8.64 0.10 20.53
N ASN A 209 8.80 0.20 19.20
CA ASN A 209 9.84 1.02 18.59
C ASN A 209 9.42 2.50 18.38
N LEU A 210 8.10 2.77 18.31
CA LEU A 210 7.60 4.14 18.19
C LEU A 210 7.96 4.98 19.43
N LYS A 211 7.97 4.39 20.64
CA LYS A 211 8.36 5.06 21.88
C LYS A 211 9.82 5.55 21.91
N SER A 212 10.75 4.91 21.18
CA SER A 212 12.16 5.35 21.18
C SER A 212 12.47 6.42 20.12
N ILE A 213 11.67 6.52 19.06
CA ILE A 213 11.82 7.55 18.01
C ILE A 213 11.34 8.93 18.51
N MET A 214 10.43 8.95 19.50
CA MET A 214 9.90 10.19 20.08
C MET A 214 10.92 11.02 20.88
N CYS A 215 12.06 10.44 21.28
CA CYS A 215 13.04 11.13 22.14
C CYS A 215 14.03 12.03 21.36
N CYS A 216 14.06 11.92 20.02
CA CYS A 216 14.98 12.68 19.16
C CYS A 216 14.27 13.70 18.25
N LEU A 217 12.96 13.88 18.42
CA LEU A 217 12.26 15.10 18.01
C LEU A 217 12.44 16.14 19.14
N PRO A 218 12.60 17.44 18.84
CA PRO A 218 12.60 18.46 19.88
C PRO A 218 11.35 18.29 20.75
N ASN A 219 11.53 17.98 22.04
CA ASN A 219 10.51 17.62 23.05
C ASN A 219 9.06 17.73 22.58
N ILE A 220 8.51 16.65 22.03
CA ILE A 220 7.06 16.47 21.91
C ILE A 220 6.64 15.55 23.07
N ASP A 221 6.16 16.15 24.15
CA ASP A 221 5.59 15.43 25.30
C ASP A 221 4.21 14.87 24.90
N ALA A 222 4.19 13.65 24.35
CA ALA A 222 2.96 13.00 23.87
C ALA A 222 2.79 11.57 24.46
N PRO A 223 2.40 11.44 25.74
CA PRO A 223 2.18 10.14 26.38
C PRO A 223 1.08 9.24 25.75
N ASN A 224 0.37 9.74 24.73
CA ASN A 224 -0.73 9.06 24.05
C ASN A 224 -0.38 8.58 22.61
N LEU A 225 0.89 8.56 22.20
CA LEU A 225 1.26 8.12 20.85
C LEU A 225 1.24 6.58 20.73
N GLY A 226 0.31 6.05 19.95
CA GLY A 226 0.17 4.62 19.63
C GLY A 226 0.31 4.34 18.12
N TYR A 227 0.27 3.05 17.75
CA TYR A 227 0.28 2.65 16.33
C TYR A 227 -0.85 3.28 15.51
N ASP A 228 -1.94 3.68 16.16
CA ASP A 228 -3.06 4.36 15.52
C ASP A 228 -2.80 5.79 15.06
N ASN A 229 -1.71 6.39 15.53
CA ASN A 229 -1.18 7.64 15.00
C ASN A 229 -0.38 7.45 13.71
N LEU A 230 0.09 6.23 13.39
CA LEU A 230 0.85 6.02 12.16
C LEU A 230 -0.05 6.11 10.93
N PHE A 231 0.42 6.83 9.91
CA PHE A 231 -0.20 6.91 8.60
C PHE A 231 0.82 6.63 7.50
N ARG A 232 0.50 5.74 6.57
CA ARG A 232 1.39 5.39 5.45
C ARG A 232 0.74 5.65 4.10
N ILE A 233 1.54 6.15 3.18
CA ILE A 233 1.22 6.17 1.76
C ILE A 233 2.05 5.10 1.09
N ILE A 234 1.38 4.20 0.37
CA ILE A 234 2.04 3.18 -0.45
C ILE A 234 1.57 3.39 -1.89
N ILE A 235 2.49 3.42 -2.83
CA ILE A 235 2.19 3.26 -4.24
C ILE A 235 2.71 1.90 -4.65
N MET A 236 1.83 1.03 -5.11
CA MET A 236 2.16 -0.34 -5.51
C MET A 236 1.72 -0.57 -6.93
N GLN A 237 2.70 -0.63 -7.84
CA GLN A 237 2.46 -0.95 -9.24
C GLN A 237 2.70 -2.44 -9.47
N PHE A 238 1.66 -3.16 -9.85
CA PHE A 238 1.81 -4.52 -10.33
C PHE A 238 2.37 -4.50 -11.76
N ILE A 239 3.35 -5.36 -11.98
CA ILE A 239 3.98 -5.55 -13.29
C ILE A 239 2.99 -6.24 -14.24
N ASP A 240 2.90 -5.74 -15.46
CA ASP A 240 2.09 -6.26 -16.56
C ASP A 240 2.93 -6.42 -17.83
N ALA A 241 2.28 -6.72 -18.97
CA ALA A 241 2.96 -6.98 -20.23
C ALA A 241 3.77 -5.78 -20.78
N TYR A 242 3.47 -4.55 -20.35
CA TYR A 242 4.11 -3.33 -20.88
C TYR A 242 5.31 -2.87 -20.07
N ASN A 243 5.39 -3.23 -18.79
CA ASN A 243 6.51 -2.90 -17.91
C ASN A 243 7.20 -4.15 -17.34
N PHE A 244 7.09 -5.28 -18.05
CA PHE A 244 7.64 -6.56 -17.61
C PHE A 244 9.18 -6.55 -17.56
N ASP A 245 9.75 -6.51 -16.36
CA ASP A 245 11.18 -6.72 -16.11
C ASP A 245 11.39 -7.94 -15.20
N VAL A 246 12.16 -8.91 -15.69
CA VAL A 246 12.47 -10.16 -14.96
C VAL A 246 13.20 -9.89 -13.63
N ARG A 247 14.03 -8.85 -13.55
CA ARG A 247 14.75 -8.46 -12.32
C ARG A 247 13.77 -7.96 -11.26
N ALA A 248 12.80 -7.14 -11.65
CA ALA A 248 11.77 -6.62 -10.75
C ALA A 248 10.79 -7.74 -10.33
N ILE A 249 10.39 -8.62 -11.24
CA ILE A 249 9.54 -9.78 -10.93
C ILE A 249 10.19 -10.72 -9.91
N LYS A 250 11.50 -10.97 -10.02
CA LYS A 250 12.25 -11.78 -9.04
C LYS A 250 12.26 -11.16 -7.63
N LYS A 251 11.97 -9.88 -7.52
CA LYS A 251 11.87 -9.11 -6.28
C LYS A 251 10.42 -8.85 -5.84
N SER A 252 9.43 -9.40 -6.55
CA SER A 252 8.02 -9.24 -6.17
C SER A 252 7.80 -9.80 -4.76
N CYS A 253 7.04 -9.06 -3.95
CA CYS A 253 6.69 -9.44 -2.59
C CYS A 253 5.26 -9.99 -2.48
N VAL A 254 4.43 -9.83 -3.53
CA VAL A 254 3.04 -10.28 -3.54
C VAL A 254 2.94 -11.60 -4.29
N HIS A 255 2.61 -12.66 -3.56
CA HIS A 255 2.58 -14.01 -4.07
C HIS A 255 1.21 -14.64 -3.92
N ILE A 256 0.91 -15.61 -4.79
CA ILE A 256 -0.28 -16.45 -4.70
C ILE A 256 0.11 -17.92 -4.75
N VAL A 257 -0.65 -18.75 -4.02
CA VAL A 257 -0.54 -20.19 -4.11
C VAL A 257 -1.33 -20.66 -5.33
N ASN A 258 -0.64 -21.21 -6.32
CA ASN A 258 -1.24 -21.76 -7.52
C ASN A 258 -1.93 -23.12 -7.24
N LYS A 259 -2.76 -23.59 -8.18
CA LYS A 259 -3.49 -24.87 -8.07
C LYS A 259 -2.57 -26.10 -7.92
N ASP A 260 -1.32 -26.00 -8.34
CA ASP A 260 -0.28 -27.02 -8.14
C ASP A 260 0.52 -26.83 -6.84
N ASN A 261 0.00 -26.03 -5.90
CA ASN A 261 0.59 -25.68 -4.59
C ASN A 261 1.95 -24.97 -4.68
N LYS A 262 2.32 -24.43 -5.85
CA LYS A 262 3.51 -23.60 -5.98
C LYS A 262 3.19 -22.15 -5.65
N ILE A 263 4.13 -21.50 -4.98
CA ILE A 263 4.10 -20.06 -4.74
C ILE A 263 4.66 -19.38 -5.98
N ILE A 264 3.86 -18.49 -6.58
CA ILE A 264 4.26 -17.70 -7.75
C ILE A 264 3.92 -16.22 -7.52
N PRO A 265 4.71 -15.27 -8.06
CA PRO A 265 4.35 -13.85 -8.02
C PRO A 265 2.98 -13.62 -8.63
N PHE A 266 2.16 -12.78 -7.97
CA PHE A 266 0.79 -12.47 -8.39
C PHE A 266 0.74 -11.93 -9.82
N GLU A 267 1.73 -11.13 -10.20
CA GLU A 267 1.90 -10.56 -11.53
C GLU A 267 2.07 -11.66 -12.58
N THR A 268 3.01 -12.58 -12.36
CA THR A 268 3.25 -13.70 -13.28
C THR A 268 2.08 -14.68 -13.30
N MET A 269 1.37 -14.84 -12.19
CA MET A 269 0.13 -15.60 -12.18
C MET A 269 -0.85 -15.00 -13.19
N ASN A 270 -1.13 -13.70 -13.10
CA ASN A 270 -2.10 -13.04 -13.98
C ASN A 270 -1.68 -13.01 -15.46
N LEU A 271 -0.38 -12.92 -15.75
CA LEU A 271 0.13 -12.80 -17.12
C LEU A 271 0.37 -14.16 -17.80
N LEU A 272 0.91 -15.13 -17.07
CA LEU A 272 1.52 -16.33 -17.66
C LEU A 272 0.86 -17.63 -17.19
N TYR A 273 0.51 -17.71 -15.90
CA TYR A 273 0.15 -18.99 -15.28
C TYR A 273 -1.34 -19.15 -14.99
N ARG A 274 -2.14 -18.11 -15.23
CA ARG A 274 -3.60 -18.16 -15.12
C ARG A 274 -4.16 -19.07 -16.20
N ASP A 275 -5.06 -19.98 -15.81
CA ASP A 275 -5.75 -20.98 -16.63
C ASP A 275 -5.58 -20.85 -18.17
N ASP A 276 -6.27 -19.88 -18.79
CA ASP A 276 -6.25 -19.64 -20.25
C ASP A 276 -4.90 -19.15 -20.79
N LYS A 277 -4.14 -18.39 -19.99
CA LYS A 277 -2.81 -17.87 -20.32
C LYS A 277 -1.74 -18.95 -20.35
N ARG A 278 -1.89 -20.00 -19.54
CA ARG A 278 -0.95 -21.11 -19.52
C ARG A 278 -0.85 -21.80 -20.88
N LYS A 279 -2.00 -22.02 -21.54
CA LYS A 279 -2.01 -22.61 -22.90
C LYS A 279 -1.26 -21.72 -23.89
N ARG A 280 -1.52 -20.41 -23.84
CA ARG A 280 -0.84 -19.42 -24.69
C ARG A 280 0.68 -19.40 -24.46
N LEU A 281 1.13 -19.53 -23.21
CA LEU A 281 2.55 -19.60 -22.88
C LEU A 281 3.22 -20.83 -23.49
N GLU A 282 2.57 -21.99 -23.45
CA GLU A 282 3.13 -23.22 -24.02
C GLU A 282 3.26 -23.15 -25.55
N GLU A 283 2.28 -22.52 -26.24
CA GLU A 283 2.39 -22.22 -27.67
C GLU A 283 3.62 -21.35 -27.98
N LEU A 284 3.81 -20.25 -27.23
CA LEU A 284 4.94 -19.32 -27.43
C LEU A 284 6.31 -19.98 -27.18
N LYS A 285 6.41 -20.90 -26.21
CA LYS A 285 7.66 -21.63 -25.95
C LYS A 285 8.05 -22.57 -27.08
N GLN A 286 7.06 -23.17 -27.74
CA GLN A 286 7.28 -24.02 -28.92
C GLN A 286 7.79 -23.16 -30.09
N ASP A 287 7.22 -21.97 -30.27
CA ASP A 287 7.63 -21.03 -31.33
C ASP A 287 9.06 -20.47 -31.12
N ILE A 288 9.53 -20.37 -29.88
CA ILE A 288 10.88 -19.87 -29.53
C ILE A 288 11.95 -20.98 -29.60
N SER A 289 11.55 -22.25 -29.63
CA SER A 289 12.46 -23.39 -29.72
C SER A 289 12.93 -23.60 -31.17
N TYR A 290 13.73 -22.66 -31.69
CA TYR A 290 14.57 -22.79 -32.89
C TYR A 290 16.05 -22.80 -32.51
#